data_AF-A0A6P1BEQ3-F1
#
_entry.id   AF-A0A6P1BEQ3-F1
#
_cell.length_a   1.000
_cell.length_b   1.000
_cell.length_c   1.000
_cell.angle_alpha   90.00
_cell.angle_beta   90.00
_cell.angle_gamma   90.00
#
_symmetry.space_group_name_H-M   'P 1'
#
loop_
_entity.id
_entity.type
_entity.pdbx_description
1 polymer ?
#
loop_
_entity_poly.entity_id
_entity_poly.type
_entity_poly.pdbx_seq_one_letter_code
_entity_poly.pdbx_strand_id
1 'polypeptide(L)'
;MTTSERVVEILVGEGGYRLLPKPLKIGSLSFDFTHSLVAESKANDLVIVVELKGDTSEDVITRKVLAFTRALDVLQSRRSVTAVLTSGQPSPELVQSIVSVCRVLSIGAPTGPRAVEVVRDYLSVLLPLVQPPAVETMIDWEGDVRRAVSSLSGSFTLDELLGPALEDRESVEDVLRGKISQIIDPVLSSHEAED
;
A
#
# COMPACT_ATOMS: atom_id res chain seq x y z
N MET A 1 -7.64 -28.52 -4.28
CA MET A 1 -6.75 -27.45 -3.80
C MET A 1 -7.44 -26.69 -2.68
N THR A 2 -6.91 -26.76 -1.46
CA THR A 2 -7.46 -26.08 -0.28
C THR A 2 -7.06 -24.60 -0.26
N THR A 3 -7.69 -23.80 0.60
CA THR A 3 -7.26 -22.41 0.82
C THR A 3 -5.84 -22.33 1.38
N SER A 4 -5.46 -23.26 2.26
CA SER A 4 -4.11 -23.34 2.83
C SER A 4 -3.04 -23.62 1.78
N GLU A 5 -3.32 -24.50 0.81
CA GLU A 5 -2.43 -24.78 -0.33
C GLU A 5 -2.26 -23.53 -1.21
N ARG A 6 -3.35 -22.81 -1.51
CA ARG A 6 -3.32 -21.55 -2.27
C ARG A 6 -2.46 -20.48 -1.61
N VAL A 7 -2.58 -20.35 -0.28
CA VAL A 7 -1.76 -19.40 0.48
C VAL A 7 -0.27 -19.73 0.30
N VAL A 8 0.11 -21.00 0.37
CA VAL A 8 1.50 -21.42 0.16
C VAL A 8 1.95 -21.11 -1.26
N GLU A 9 1.16 -21.44 -2.28
CA GLU A 9 1.51 -21.18 -3.68
C GLU A 9 1.77 -19.69 -3.94
N ILE A 10 0.89 -18.81 -3.45
CA ILE A 10 1.02 -17.36 -3.63
C ILE A 10 2.25 -16.83 -2.87
N LEU A 11 2.45 -17.22 -1.62
CA LEU A 11 3.58 -16.71 -0.82
C LEU A 11 4.93 -17.21 -1.34
N VAL A 12 5.01 -18.44 -1.84
CA VAL A 12 6.24 -18.97 -2.44
C VAL A 12 6.48 -18.39 -3.82
N GLY A 13 5.45 -18.33 -4.67
CA GLY A 13 5.57 -17.89 -6.06
C GLY A 13 5.74 -16.38 -6.23
N GLU A 14 5.02 -15.58 -5.44
CA GLU A 14 5.01 -14.11 -5.56
C GLU A 14 5.67 -13.42 -4.36
N GLY A 15 5.60 -14.03 -3.17
CA GLY A 15 5.98 -13.40 -1.90
C GLY A 15 7.46 -13.52 -1.52
N GLY A 16 8.23 -14.41 -2.17
CA GLY A 16 9.62 -14.68 -1.80
C GLY A 16 9.76 -15.40 -0.45
N TYR A 17 8.76 -16.22 -0.10
CA TYR A 17 8.77 -17.08 1.07
C TYR A 17 9.26 -18.49 0.73
N ARG A 18 9.89 -19.15 1.70
CA ARG A 18 10.24 -20.56 1.62
C ARG A 18 9.50 -21.37 2.67
N LEU A 19 8.98 -22.52 2.25
CA LEU A 19 8.34 -23.48 3.15
C LEU A 19 9.36 -24.08 4.14
N LEU A 20 8.98 -24.15 5.40
CA LEU A 20 9.74 -24.77 6.47
C LEU A 20 9.32 -26.24 6.65
N PRO A 21 10.24 -27.10 7.15
CA PRO A 21 9.93 -28.50 7.41
C PRO A 21 8.85 -28.63 8.49
N LYS A 22 8.06 -29.70 8.37
CA LYS A 22 7.02 -30.08 9.35
C LYS A 22 7.48 -31.33 10.11
N PRO A 23 7.45 -31.34 11.46
CA PRO A 23 7.05 -30.23 12.33
C PRO A 23 8.10 -29.10 12.36
N LEU A 24 7.63 -27.87 12.57
CA LEU A 24 8.49 -26.71 12.74
C LEU A 24 9.17 -26.79 14.11
N LYS A 25 10.51 -26.78 14.13
CA LYS A 25 11.28 -26.84 15.38
C LYS A 25 11.79 -25.47 15.79
N ILE A 26 11.53 -25.10 17.05
CA ILE A 26 12.05 -23.89 17.70
C ILE A 26 12.72 -24.32 19.00
N GLY A 27 14.06 -24.35 19.01
CA GLY A 27 14.82 -24.94 20.12
C GLY A 27 14.49 -26.43 20.27
N SER A 28 14.07 -26.85 21.47
CA SER A 28 13.62 -28.22 21.76
C SER A 28 12.13 -28.45 21.48
N LEU A 29 11.37 -27.40 21.18
CA LEU A 29 9.92 -27.47 20.96
C LEU A 29 9.61 -27.77 19.50
N SER A 30 8.57 -28.58 19.28
CA SER A 30 8.06 -28.94 17.95
C SER A 30 6.62 -28.47 17.78
N PHE A 31 6.36 -27.76 16.69
CA PHE A 31 5.07 -27.17 16.39
C PHE A 31 4.52 -27.74 15.09
N ASP A 32 3.29 -28.25 15.17
CA ASP A 32 2.59 -28.84 14.04
C ASP A 32 1.52 -27.88 13.51
N PHE A 33 1.95 -26.92 12.69
CA PHE A 33 1.05 -26.04 11.93
C PHE A 33 0.70 -26.67 10.58
N THR A 34 -0.36 -26.18 9.91
CA THR A 34 -0.72 -26.69 8.58
C THR A 34 0.44 -26.46 7.62
N HIS A 35 0.94 -25.22 7.56
CA HIS A 35 2.18 -24.85 6.90
C HIS A 35 2.95 -23.81 7.73
N SER A 36 4.25 -23.70 7.50
CA SER A 36 5.08 -22.65 8.07
C SER A 36 6.04 -22.16 7.01
N LEU A 37 6.20 -20.85 6.88
CA LEU A 37 7.03 -20.23 5.87
C LEU A 37 7.91 -19.14 6.50
N VAL A 38 9.08 -18.92 5.90
CA VAL A 38 9.98 -17.83 6.28
C VAL A 38 10.31 -17.00 5.04
N ALA A 39 10.30 -15.68 5.18
CA ALA A 39 10.78 -14.80 4.13
C ALA A 39 12.32 -14.87 4.03
N GLU A 40 12.86 -14.90 2.81
CA GLU A 40 14.29 -15.18 2.61
C GLU A 40 15.19 -13.93 2.57
N SER A 41 14.68 -12.78 2.11
CA SER A 41 15.55 -11.62 1.84
C SER A 41 14.89 -10.24 1.97
N LYS A 42 13.60 -10.10 1.67
CA LYS A 42 12.92 -8.79 1.65
C LYS A 42 12.10 -8.47 2.91
N ALA A 43 11.70 -9.48 3.66
CA ALA A 43 10.94 -9.34 4.90
C ALA A 43 11.57 -10.19 5.99
N ASN A 44 11.56 -9.70 7.23
CA ASN A 44 11.97 -10.49 8.39
C ASN A 44 10.72 -11.11 9.04
N ASP A 45 9.96 -11.86 8.25
CA ASP A 45 8.64 -12.35 8.62
C ASP A 45 8.55 -13.87 8.59
N LEU A 46 7.82 -14.43 9.54
CA LEU A 46 7.53 -15.84 9.66
C LEU A 46 6.01 -16.04 9.62
N VAL A 47 5.56 -16.80 8.64
CA VAL A 47 4.13 -17.04 8.41
C VAL A 47 3.78 -18.44 8.90
N ILE A 48 2.77 -18.56 9.77
CA ILE A 48 2.17 -19.84 10.15
C ILE A 48 0.77 -19.91 9.55
N VAL A 49 0.49 -20.97 8.80
CA VAL A 49 -0.85 -21.22 8.24
C VAL A 49 -1.55 -22.24 9.14
N VAL A 50 -2.73 -21.88 9.59
CA VAL A 50 -3.60 -22.73 10.41
C VAL A 50 -4.90 -22.96 9.65
N GLU A 51 -5.26 -24.23 9.49
CA GLU A 51 -6.52 -24.62 8.92
C GLU A 51 -7.55 -24.84 10.04
N LEU A 52 -8.59 -24.02 10.07
CA LEU A 52 -9.71 -24.13 11.00
C LEU A 52 -10.67 -25.18 10.44
N LYS A 53 -10.60 -26.40 10.98
CA LYS A 53 -11.60 -27.45 10.72
C LYS A 53 -12.65 -27.40 11.82
N GLY A 54 -13.90 -27.77 11.51
CA GLY A 54 -15.02 -27.73 12.47
C GLY A 54 -14.76 -28.45 13.80
N ASP A 55 -13.89 -29.47 13.80
CA ASP A 55 -13.55 -30.25 15.00
C ASP A 55 -12.28 -29.74 15.71
N THR A 56 -11.63 -28.68 15.19
CA THR A 56 -10.40 -28.16 15.79
C THR A 56 -10.73 -27.22 16.93
N SER A 57 -10.35 -27.59 18.15
CA SER A 57 -10.50 -26.73 19.32
C SER A 57 -9.69 -25.43 19.15
N GLU A 58 -10.39 -24.29 19.15
CA GLU A 58 -9.76 -22.97 19.08
C GLU A 58 -8.80 -22.73 20.25
N ASP A 59 -9.10 -23.24 21.45
CA ASP A 59 -8.20 -23.19 22.61
C ASP A 59 -6.86 -23.89 22.37
N VAL A 60 -6.86 -24.97 21.57
CA VAL A 60 -5.63 -25.67 21.20
C VAL A 60 -4.82 -24.81 20.23
N ILE A 61 -5.47 -24.12 19.30
CA ILE A 61 -4.82 -23.21 18.36
C ILE A 61 -4.22 -22.03 19.13
N THR A 62 -5.00 -21.37 19.99
CA THR A 62 -4.55 -20.25 20.83
C THR A 62 -3.32 -20.63 21.65
N ARG A 63 -3.39 -21.74 22.40
CA ARG A 63 -2.24 -22.22 23.20
C ARG A 63 -1.03 -22.53 22.36
N LYS A 64 -1.21 -23.16 21.18
CA LYS A 64 -0.12 -23.48 20.27
C LYS A 64 0.56 -22.22 19.73
N VAL A 65 -0.21 -21.21 19.34
CA VAL A 65 0.33 -19.94 18.83
C VAL A 65 1.04 -19.15 19.94
N LEU A 66 0.46 -19.05 21.14
CA LEU A 66 1.09 -18.41 22.29
C LEU A 66 2.39 -19.10 22.70
N ALA A 67 2.41 -20.43 22.73
CA ALA A 67 3.64 -21.19 23.02
C ALA A 67 4.71 -20.99 21.94
N PHE A 68 4.29 -20.87 20.68
CA PHE A 68 5.17 -20.64 19.55
C PHE A 68 5.84 -19.26 19.61
N THR A 69 5.05 -18.20 19.78
CA THR A 69 5.59 -16.83 19.93
C THR A 69 6.48 -16.72 21.16
N ARG A 70 6.08 -17.35 22.28
CA ARG A 70 6.91 -17.39 23.49
C ARG A 70 8.25 -18.10 23.25
N ALA A 71 8.27 -19.20 22.51
CA ALA A 71 9.51 -19.90 22.17
C ALA A 71 10.44 -19.02 21.32
N LEU A 72 9.88 -18.25 20.39
CA LEU A 72 10.62 -17.28 19.58
C LEU A 72 11.19 -16.15 20.45
N ASP A 73 10.42 -15.63 21.41
CA ASP A 73 10.88 -14.59 22.34
C ASP A 73 12.06 -15.06 23.19
N VAL A 74 11.99 -16.29 23.71
CA VAL A 74 13.06 -16.89 24.52
C VAL A 74 14.35 -17.03 23.71
N LEU A 75 14.24 -17.36 22.42
CA LEU A 75 15.37 -17.40 21.49
C LEU A 75 15.75 -16.03 20.92
N GLN A 76 15.14 -14.94 21.42
CA GLN A 76 15.37 -13.56 20.98
C GLN A 76 15.21 -13.36 19.46
N SER A 77 14.29 -14.12 18.85
CA SER A 77 13.98 -13.96 17.44
C SER A 77 13.37 -12.57 17.20
N ARG A 78 13.91 -11.85 16.20
CA ARG A 78 13.36 -10.57 15.75
C ARG A 78 12.41 -10.69 14.57
N ARG A 79 12.07 -11.92 14.17
CA ARG A 79 11.12 -12.16 13.08
C ARG A 79 9.72 -11.81 13.54
N SER A 80 9.01 -10.98 12.79
CA SER A 80 7.57 -10.82 12.98
C SER A 80 6.88 -12.16 12.70
N VAL A 81 5.76 -12.40 13.36
CA VAL A 81 4.93 -13.58 13.12
C VAL A 81 3.60 -13.13 12.54
N THR A 82 3.19 -13.78 11.45
CA THR A 82 1.85 -13.64 10.88
C THR A 82 1.13 -14.99 10.88
N ALA A 83 0.00 -15.06 11.57
CA ALA A 83 -0.88 -16.22 11.58
C ALA A 83 -1.97 -16.06 10.51
N VAL A 84 -2.00 -16.98 9.55
CA VAL A 84 -3.00 -17.02 8.47
C VAL A 84 -4.02 -18.12 8.78
N LEU A 85 -5.27 -17.73 9.04
CA LEU A 85 -6.37 -18.62 9.38
C LEU A 85 -7.21 -18.92 8.12
N THR A 86 -7.34 -20.21 7.81
CA THR A 86 -7.97 -20.72 6.58
C THR A 86 -9.10 -21.71 6.87
N SER A 87 -9.95 -21.96 5.87
CA SER A 87 -11.00 -22.99 5.82
C SER A 87 -12.21 -22.82 6.75
N GLY A 88 -12.16 -21.95 7.75
CA GLY A 88 -13.28 -21.65 8.65
C GLY A 88 -13.35 -20.18 9.06
N GLN A 89 -14.42 -19.80 9.76
CA GLN A 89 -14.56 -18.47 10.33
C GLN A 89 -14.11 -18.52 11.79
N PRO A 90 -12.99 -17.88 12.16
CA PRO A 90 -12.52 -17.89 13.54
C PRO A 90 -13.48 -17.12 14.43
N SER A 91 -13.66 -17.57 15.67
CA SER A 91 -14.37 -16.79 16.67
C SER A 91 -13.66 -15.45 16.96
N PRO A 92 -14.40 -14.40 17.34
CA PRO A 92 -13.81 -13.15 17.82
C PRO A 92 -12.81 -13.38 18.97
N GLU A 93 -13.10 -14.32 19.86
CA GLU A 93 -12.28 -14.67 21.02
C GLU A 93 -10.93 -15.28 20.62
N LEU A 94 -10.92 -16.18 19.63
CA LEU A 94 -9.71 -16.75 19.04
C LEU A 94 -8.83 -15.65 18.44
N VAL A 95 -9.43 -14.79 17.61
CA VAL A 95 -8.71 -13.69 16.95
C VAL A 95 -8.13 -12.74 18.01
N GLN A 96 -8.93 -12.31 18.99
CA GLN A 96 -8.51 -11.37 20.03
C GLN A 96 -7.35 -11.94 20.87
N SER A 97 -7.40 -13.25 21.17
CA SER A 97 -6.34 -13.91 21.92
C SER A 97 -5.01 -13.93 21.16
N ILE A 98 -5.05 -14.21 19.86
CA ILE A 98 -3.83 -14.35 19.03
C ILE A 98 -3.27 -13.00 18.59
N VAL A 99 -4.12 -12.01 18.29
CA VAL A 99 -3.70 -10.66 17.88
C VAL A 99 -2.81 -9.97 18.92
N SER A 100 -2.94 -10.36 20.19
CA SER A 100 -2.08 -9.84 21.28
C SER A 100 -0.59 -10.19 21.13
N VAL A 101 -0.25 -11.24 20.37
CA VAL A 101 1.14 -11.73 20.23
C VAL A 101 1.65 -11.76 18.80
N CYS A 102 0.78 -11.73 17.79
CA CYS A 102 1.20 -11.74 16.39
C CYS A 102 0.14 -11.12 15.47
N ARG A 103 0.50 -10.87 14.21
CA ARG A 103 -0.46 -10.39 13.22
C ARG A 103 -1.38 -11.54 12.79
N VAL A 104 -2.67 -11.29 12.64
CA VAL A 104 -3.65 -12.30 12.18
C VAL A 104 -4.27 -11.90 10.84
N LEU A 105 -4.32 -12.83 9.90
CA LEU A 105 -5.04 -12.71 8.62
C LEU A 105 -6.10 -13.83 8.54
N SER A 106 -7.37 -13.44 8.58
CA SER A 106 -8.50 -14.37 8.51
C SER A 106 -9.04 -14.42 7.08
N ILE A 107 -8.67 -15.46 6.33
CA ILE A 107 -9.06 -15.63 4.91
C ILE A 107 -10.33 -16.47 4.78
N GLY A 108 -10.51 -17.45 5.67
CA GLY A 108 -11.63 -18.39 5.61
C GLY A 108 -11.57 -19.34 4.42
N ALA A 109 -12.72 -19.62 3.81
CA ALA A 109 -12.87 -20.56 2.69
C ALA A 109 -13.52 -19.88 1.47
N PRO A 110 -12.84 -18.94 0.78
CA PRO A 110 -13.40 -18.29 -0.39
C PRO A 110 -13.70 -19.33 -1.48
N THR A 111 -14.91 -19.28 -2.04
CA THR A 111 -15.39 -20.17 -3.11
C THR A 111 -15.77 -19.37 -4.36
N GLY A 112 -15.87 -20.05 -5.50
CA GLY A 112 -16.25 -19.44 -6.78
C GLY A 112 -15.05 -19.02 -7.66
N PRO A 113 -15.33 -18.38 -8.81
CA PRO A 113 -14.34 -18.11 -9.86
C PRO A 113 -13.25 -17.12 -9.43
N ARG A 114 -13.57 -16.19 -8.52
CA ARG A 114 -12.62 -15.17 -8.00
C ARG A 114 -11.93 -15.57 -6.71
N ALA A 115 -12.08 -16.82 -6.27
CA ALA A 115 -11.56 -17.25 -4.97
C ALA A 115 -10.03 -17.07 -4.85
N VAL A 116 -9.28 -17.19 -5.95
CA VAL A 116 -7.82 -16.97 -5.95
C VAL A 116 -7.49 -15.50 -5.77
N GLU A 117 -8.18 -14.60 -6.48
CA GLU A 117 -8.02 -13.14 -6.33
C GLU A 117 -8.31 -12.70 -4.91
N VAL A 118 -9.39 -13.21 -4.30
CA VAL A 118 -9.74 -12.89 -2.91
C VAL A 118 -8.63 -13.31 -1.94
N VAL A 119 -8.10 -14.55 -2.07
CA VAL A 119 -6.98 -15.00 -1.23
C VAL A 119 -5.76 -14.10 -1.42
N ARG A 120 -5.45 -13.73 -2.67
CA ARG A 120 -4.32 -12.84 -2.99
C ARG A 120 -4.50 -11.45 -2.39
N ASP A 121 -5.71 -10.88 -2.43
CA ASP A 121 -6.01 -9.57 -1.85
C ASP A 121 -5.78 -9.56 -0.32
N TYR A 122 -6.20 -10.62 0.38
CA TYR A 122 -5.89 -10.77 1.81
C TYR A 122 -4.38 -10.89 2.08
N LEU A 123 -3.65 -11.57 1.19
CA LEU A 123 -2.21 -11.76 1.30
C LEU A 123 -1.39 -10.56 0.82
N SER A 124 -2.01 -9.55 0.21
CA SER A 124 -1.33 -8.38 -0.36
C SER A 124 -0.35 -7.70 0.60
N VAL A 125 -0.60 -7.75 1.91
CA VAL A 125 0.29 -7.14 2.91
C VAL A 125 1.53 -7.98 3.24
N LEU A 126 1.59 -9.22 2.76
CA LEU A 126 2.78 -10.07 2.81
C LEU A 126 3.48 -10.12 1.44
N LEU A 127 2.83 -9.64 0.39
CA LEU A 127 3.40 -9.61 -0.95
C LEU A 127 4.23 -8.34 -1.17
N PRO A 128 5.27 -8.41 -2.00
CA PRO A 128 5.99 -7.21 -2.43
C PRO A 128 5.03 -6.19 -3.02
N LEU A 129 5.17 -4.93 -2.60
CA LEU A 129 4.44 -3.83 -3.23
C LEU A 129 4.87 -3.76 -4.70
N VAL A 130 3.91 -3.97 -5.60
CA VAL A 130 4.10 -3.68 -7.01
C VAL A 130 4.04 -2.17 -7.13
N GLN A 131 5.19 -1.54 -7.34
CA GLN A 131 5.17 -0.14 -7.74
C GLN A 131 4.43 -0.07 -9.08
N PRO A 132 3.47 0.84 -9.25
CA PRO A 132 2.99 1.13 -10.59
C PRO A 132 4.23 1.44 -11.44
N PRO A 133 4.28 1.00 -12.72
CA PRO A 133 5.35 1.45 -13.60
C PRO A 133 5.44 2.96 -13.43
N ALA A 134 6.65 3.49 -13.26
CA ALA A 134 6.84 4.92 -13.21
C ALA A 134 6.16 5.46 -14.45
N VAL A 135 4.97 6.02 -14.27
CA VAL A 135 4.33 6.73 -15.35
C VAL A 135 5.29 7.90 -15.46
N GLU A 136 6.09 7.91 -16.52
CA GLU A 136 6.60 9.15 -17.06
C GLU A 136 5.37 9.96 -17.50
N THR A 137 4.53 10.35 -16.55
CA THR A 137 3.66 11.49 -16.69
C THR A 137 4.64 12.65 -16.61
N MET A 138 5.35 12.90 -17.71
CA MET A 138 5.46 14.27 -18.17
C MET A 138 4.01 14.74 -18.29
N ILE A 139 3.45 15.20 -17.18
CA ILE A 139 2.28 16.05 -17.20
C ILE A 139 2.77 17.23 -18.03
N ASP A 140 2.28 17.33 -19.27
CA ASP A 140 2.46 18.50 -20.10
C ASP A 140 1.62 19.62 -19.49
N TRP A 141 2.06 20.07 -18.32
CA TRP A 141 1.38 21.08 -17.52
C TRP A 141 1.27 22.37 -18.33
N GLU A 142 2.27 22.63 -19.17
CA GLU A 142 2.26 23.77 -20.09
C GLU A 142 1.15 23.61 -21.12
N GLY A 143 1.05 22.46 -21.79
CA GLY A 143 -0.02 22.17 -22.74
C GLY A 143 -1.41 22.11 -22.12
N ASP A 144 -1.52 21.65 -20.87
CA ASP A 144 -2.77 21.65 -20.09
C ASP A 144 -3.20 23.09 -19.72
N VAL A 145 -2.26 23.92 -19.24
CA VAL A 145 -2.51 25.34 -18.93
C VAL A 145 -2.85 26.13 -20.20
N ARG A 146 -2.15 25.88 -21.31
CA ARG A 146 -2.44 26.48 -22.63
C ARG A 146 -3.85 26.15 -23.10
N ARG A 147 -4.28 24.90 -22.99
CA ARG A 147 -5.65 24.49 -23.32
C ARG A 147 -6.68 25.14 -22.41
N ALA A 148 -6.46 25.14 -21.09
CA ALA A 148 -7.38 25.74 -20.14
C ALA A 148 -7.55 27.25 -20.38
N VAL A 149 -6.44 27.98 -20.59
CA VAL A 149 -6.47 29.45 -20.74
C VAL A 149 -6.87 29.89 -22.15
N SER A 150 -6.69 29.06 -23.18
CA SER A 150 -7.21 29.38 -24.53
C SER A 150 -8.73 29.60 -24.58
N SER A 151 -9.46 29.08 -23.59
CA SER A 151 -10.90 29.29 -23.42
C SER A 151 -11.27 30.59 -22.66
N LEU A 152 -10.30 31.28 -22.07
CA LEU A 152 -10.47 32.52 -21.33
C LEU A 152 -10.18 33.71 -22.25
N SER A 153 -11.23 34.41 -22.69
CA SER A 153 -11.10 35.67 -23.43
C SER A 153 -10.71 36.80 -22.48
N GLY A 154 -9.42 37.16 -22.46
CA GLY A 154 -8.88 38.26 -21.65
C GLY A 154 -7.99 39.22 -22.46
N SER A 155 -7.66 40.37 -21.87
CA SER A 155 -6.77 41.39 -22.45
C SER A 155 -5.27 41.02 -22.40
N PHE A 156 -4.94 39.91 -21.74
CA PHE A 156 -3.61 39.33 -21.66
C PHE A 156 -3.52 38.11 -22.55
N THR A 157 -2.48 38.00 -23.35
CA THR A 157 -2.16 36.73 -24.01
C THR A 157 -1.34 35.89 -23.06
N LEU A 158 -1.64 34.60 -22.99
CA LEU A 158 -0.98 33.66 -22.08
C LEU A 158 0.54 33.63 -22.28
N ASP A 159 1.00 33.80 -23.52
CA ASP A 159 2.43 33.84 -23.86
C ASP A 159 3.18 35.01 -23.22
N GLU A 160 2.51 36.15 -23.00
CA GLU A 160 3.10 37.32 -22.33
C GLU A 160 3.34 37.09 -20.83
N LEU A 161 2.63 36.14 -20.21
CA LEU A 161 2.79 35.84 -18.78
C LEU A 161 3.59 34.56 -18.55
N LEU A 162 3.46 33.54 -19.41
CA LEU A 162 4.17 32.27 -19.26
C LEU A 162 5.68 32.40 -19.54
N GLY A 163 6.08 33.21 -20.52
CA GLY A 163 7.50 33.43 -20.83
C GLY A 163 8.28 33.95 -19.62
N PRO A 164 7.90 35.10 -19.04
CA PRO A 164 8.55 35.65 -17.85
C PRO A 164 8.42 34.75 -16.61
N ALA A 165 7.32 34.01 -16.46
CA ALA A 165 7.10 33.13 -15.32
C ALA A 165 8.07 31.94 -15.25
N LEU A 166 8.71 31.58 -16.36
CA LEU A 166 9.75 30.56 -16.41
C LEU A 166 11.14 31.09 -16.03
N GLU A 167 11.32 32.42 -16.02
CA GLU A 167 12.59 33.07 -15.69
C GLU A 167 12.65 33.44 -14.21
N ASP A 168 11.82 34.38 -13.76
CA ASP A 168 11.72 34.78 -12.35
C ASP A 168 10.44 35.59 -12.05
N ARG A 169 10.24 35.88 -10.76
CA ARG A 169 9.08 36.64 -10.26
C ARG A 169 9.08 38.10 -10.72
N GLU A 170 10.25 38.73 -10.74
CA GLU A 170 10.38 40.17 -11.01
C GLU A 170 9.99 40.48 -12.47
N SER A 171 10.37 39.60 -13.38
CA SER A 171 10.02 39.66 -14.80
C SER A 171 8.51 39.58 -15.05
N VAL A 172 7.78 38.78 -14.27
CA VAL A 172 6.31 38.72 -14.34
C VAL A 172 5.67 40.03 -13.83
N GLU A 173 6.18 40.56 -12.72
CA GLU A 173 5.67 41.80 -12.13
C GLU A 173 5.87 43.01 -13.05
N ASP A 174 7.00 43.07 -13.76
CA ASP A 174 7.31 44.15 -14.70
C ASP A 174 6.39 44.13 -15.94
N VAL A 175 6.11 42.94 -16.49
CA VAL A 175 5.18 42.80 -17.63
C VAL A 175 3.75 43.17 -17.22
N LEU A 176 3.30 42.73 -16.03
CA LEU A 176 1.99 43.11 -15.50
C LEU A 176 1.91 44.63 -15.27
N ARG A 177 2.93 45.22 -14.66
CA ARG A 177 2.99 46.66 -14.41
C ARG A 177 2.92 47.46 -15.70
N GLY A 178 3.72 47.10 -16.70
CA GLY A 178 3.73 47.78 -18.00
C GLY A 178 2.36 47.76 -18.69
N LYS A 179 1.66 46.63 -18.67
CA LYS A 179 0.32 46.53 -19.25
C LYS A 179 -0.75 47.28 -18.47
N ILE A 180 -0.69 47.24 -17.15
CA ILE A 180 -1.61 48.01 -16.31
C ILE A 180 -1.42 49.51 -16.57
N SER A 181 -0.18 50.00 -16.62
CA SER A 181 0.12 51.40 -16.98
C SER A 181 -0.39 51.77 -18.37
N GLN A 182 -0.20 50.94 -19.39
CA GLN A 182 -0.74 51.21 -20.74
C GLN A 182 -2.27 51.30 -20.81
N ILE A 183 -2.99 50.63 -19.92
CA ILE A 183 -4.46 50.71 -19.84
C ILE A 183 -4.90 51.92 -19.01
N ILE A 184 -4.18 52.23 -17.94
CA ILE A 184 -4.57 53.25 -16.95
C ILE A 184 -4.09 54.65 -17.33
N ASP A 185 -2.86 54.82 -17.83
CA ASP A 185 -2.25 56.12 -18.16
C ASP A 185 -3.04 56.93 -19.20
N PRO A 186 -3.65 56.33 -20.25
CA PRO A 186 -4.51 57.06 -21.18
C PRO A 186 -5.79 57.57 -20.51
N VAL A 187 -6.32 56.84 -19.53
CA VAL A 187 -7.54 57.21 -18.79
C VAL A 187 -7.23 58.34 -17.81
N LEU A 188 -6.08 58.27 -17.12
CA LEU A 188 -5.64 59.32 -16.19
C LEU A 188 -5.30 60.62 -16.92
N SER A 189 -4.58 60.56 -18.04
CA SER A 189 -4.23 61.75 -18.84
C SER A 189 -5.43 62.41 -19.53
N SER A 190 -6.50 61.65 -19.80
CA SER A 190 -7.76 62.21 -20.31
C SER A 190 -8.59 62.95 -19.25
N HIS A 191 -8.37 62.71 -17.95
CA HIS A 191 -9.02 63.43 -16.86
C HIS A 191 -8.27 64.70 -16.44
N GLU A 192 -6.95 64.78 -16.64
CA GLU A 192 -6.15 65.98 -16.35
C GLU A 192 -6.30 67.09 -17.40
N ALA A 193 -6.97 66.83 -18.52
CA ALA A 193 -7.21 67.80 -19.60
C ALA A 193 -8.60 68.47 -19.53
N GLU A 194 -9.45 68.10 -18.57
CA GLU A 194 -10.80 68.65 -18.36
C GLU A 194 -10.97 69.50 -17.08
N ASP A 195 -9.90 69.70 -16.29
CA ASP A 195 -9.81 70.69 -15.19
C ASP A 195 -8.95 71.91 -15.60
#